data_AF-A0AA43ISD3-F1
#
_entry.id   AF-A0AA43ISD3-F1
#
_cell.length_a   1.000
_cell.length_b   1.000
_cell.length_c   1.000
_cell.angle_alpha   90.00
_cell.angle_beta   90.00
_cell.angle_gamma   90.00
#
_symmetry.space_group_name_H-M   'P 1'
#
loop_
_entity.id
_entity.type
_entity.pdbx_description
1 polymer ?
#
loop_
_entity_poly.entity_id
_entity_poly.type
_entity_poly.pdbx_seq_one_letter_code
_entity_poly.pdbx_strand_id
1 'polypeptide(L)'
;MTHPDRKDPPADRRSSETTDGFGGLVRRVLTPGPTSEERLEELLAERRRELDEHAARFDASIADLERREELLRDSRASVERMLRLRTSDLEARETELTDFLRDFTERESRLADQETDLARRRSELGAVELRRAAVERRERAVTAREERLGELESQIEANPPTPSSDQPVVAQSVQLAFVPGFDYRLVEIDRSNLAPGDALELEGAEYIVARTGPSPLPEDRRRCAYLVRGTPGDSSPGSS
;
A
#
# COMPACT_ATOMS: atom_id res chain seq x y z
N MET A 1 -3.63 11.64 -61.88
CA MET A 1 -3.21 12.93 -62.47
C MET A 1 -2.54 12.61 -63.80
N THR A 2 -3.35 12.49 -64.86
CA THR A 2 -3.47 13.45 -65.98
C THR A 2 -2.26 13.41 -66.92
N HIS A 3 -2.49 12.81 -68.10
CA HIS A 3 -1.72 13.00 -69.33
C HIS A 3 -1.57 14.49 -69.66
N PRO A 4 -0.52 14.84 -70.44
CA PRO A 4 -0.82 15.68 -71.59
C PRO A 4 -0.08 15.29 -72.88
N ASP A 5 -0.88 15.32 -73.95
CA ASP A 5 -0.61 15.93 -75.25
C ASP A 5 0.72 15.69 -75.96
N ARG A 6 0.66 14.80 -76.95
CA ARG A 6 1.50 14.89 -78.15
C ARG A 6 0.68 15.58 -79.24
N LYS A 7 1.06 16.83 -79.52
CA LYS A 7 0.38 17.78 -80.40
C LYS A 7 1.06 17.77 -81.76
N ASP A 8 0.37 17.27 -82.79
CA ASP A 8 0.76 17.48 -84.19
C ASP A 8 0.51 18.94 -84.61
N PRO A 9 1.36 19.50 -85.50
CA PRO A 9 0.95 20.59 -86.39
C PRO A 9 1.35 20.33 -87.86
N PRO A 10 0.83 21.10 -88.84
CA PRO A 10 0.11 20.53 -89.97
C PRO A 10 0.76 20.75 -91.35
N ALA A 11 0.17 20.07 -92.33
CA ALA A 11 0.34 20.32 -93.76
C ALA A 11 -0.43 21.58 -94.21
N ASP A 12 0.20 22.41 -95.05
CA ASP A 12 -0.46 23.27 -96.06
C ASP A 12 0.60 23.74 -97.07
N ARG A 13 0.63 23.24 -98.31
CA ARG A 13 -0.01 23.80 -99.52
C ARG A 13 0.31 25.28 -99.79
N ARG A 14 1.03 25.54 -100.88
CA ARG A 14 0.60 26.44 -101.96
C ARG A 14 1.41 26.23 -103.24
N SER A 15 0.65 26.15 -104.31
CA SER A 15 0.94 25.98 -105.72
C SER A 15 1.19 27.32 -106.41
N SER A 16 2.01 27.31 -107.48
CA SER A 16 1.87 28.06 -108.76
C SER A 16 3.26 28.11 -109.42
N GLU A 17 3.48 27.47 -110.57
CA GLU A 17 3.45 28.09 -111.92
C GLU A 17 4.50 29.20 -112.08
N THR A 18 5.34 29.31 -113.12
CA THR A 18 5.30 28.81 -114.50
C THR A 18 6.67 29.08 -115.13
N THR A 19 7.05 28.23 -116.09
CA THR A 19 7.88 28.48 -117.29
C THR A 19 8.94 29.60 -117.26
N ASP A 20 10.21 29.23 -117.35
CA ASP A 20 11.14 29.92 -118.25
C ASP A 20 12.44 29.13 -118.54
N GLY A 21 12.86 29.11 -119.80
CA GLY A 21 14.27 28.92 -120.16
C GLY A 21 14.78 27.51 -120.43
N PHE A 22 14.38 26.91 -121.55
CA PHE A 22 15.10 25.83 -122.25
C PHE A 22 16.43 26.32 -122.88
N GLY A 23 17.24 27.07 -122.09
CA GLY A 23 18.48 27.73 -122.53
C GLY A 23 19.67 27.62 -121.56
N GLY A 24 19.57 26.80 -120.51
CA GLY A 24 20.63 26.60 -119.51
C GLY A 24 21.43 25.29 -119.61
N LEU A 25 21.03 24.38 -120.50
CA LEU A 25 21.54 22.99 -120.52
C LEU A 25 22.98 22.83 -121.04
N VAL A 26 23.54 23.83 -121.73
CA VAL A 26 24.90 23.75 -122.30
C VAL A 26 25.95 24.53 -121.47
N ARG A 27 25.55 25.17 -120.35
CA ARG A 27 26.50 25.81 -119.40
C ARG A 27 26.72 25.03 -118.11
N ARG A 28 26.17 23.82 -117.96
CA ARG A 28 26.30 23.01 -116.73
C ARG A 28 27.35 21.89 -116.78
N VAL A 29 28.01 21.70 -117.93
CA VAL A 29 28.96 20.58 -118.14
C VAL A 29 30.43 21.00 -117.90
N LEU A 30 30.69 22.27 -117.57
CA LEU A 30 32.04 22.80 -117.27
C LEU A 30 32.12 23.56 -115.93
N THR A 31 31.23 23.28 -114.98
CA THR A 31 31.65 23.38 -113.58
C THR A 31 32.39 22.08 -113.27
N PRO A 32 33.69 22.09 -112.96
CA PRO A 32 34.32 20.89 -112.40
C PRO A 32 33.49 20.51 -111.17
N GLY A 33 32.79 19.38 -111.25
CA GLY A 33 32.15 18.81 -110.06
C GLY A 33 33.26 18.53 -109.05
N PRO A 34 32.98 18.65 -107.74
CA PRO A 34 34.03 18.50 -106.75
C PRO A 34 34.73 17.17 -106.96
N THR A 35 36.06 17.21 -106.93
CA THR A 35 36.89 16.01 -107.08
C THR A 35 36.51 15.01 -105.97
N SER A 36 36.78 13.72 -106.15
CA SER A 36 36.49 12.72 -105.12
C SER A 36 37.19 13.03 -103.79
N GLU A 37 38.32 13.72 -103.84
CA GLU A 37 39.08 14.19 -102.67
C GLU A 37 38.33 15.32 -101.96
N GLU A 38 37.84 16.34 -102.67
CA GLU A 38 37.05 17.45 -102.09
C GLU A 38 35.76 16.94 -101.40
N ARG A 39 35.09 15.94 -101.97
CA ARG A 39 33.90 15.32 -101.34
C ARG A 39 34.25 14.56 -100.06
N LEU A 40 35.41 13.90 -100.02
CA LEU A 40 35.90 13.22 -98.83
C LEU A 40 36.22 14.24 -97.73
N GLU A 41 36.88 15.34 -98.08
CA GLU A 41 37.18 16.43 -97.14
C GLU A 41 35.91 17.06 -96.56
N GLU A 42 34.89 17.27 -97.39
CA GLU A 42 33.60 17.78 -96.93
C GLU A 42 32.93 16.82 -95.94
N LEU A 43 32.91 15.51 -96.24
CA LEU A 43 32.37 14.49 -95.34
C LEU A 43 33.18 14.39 -94.03
N LEU A 44 34.51 14.49 -94.09
CA LEU A 44 35.36 14.47 -92.90
C LEU A 44 35.14 15.74 -92.05
N ALA A 45 34.96 16.90 -92.68
CA ALA A 45 34.65 18.14 -91.99
C ALA A 45 33.26 18.08 -91.33
N GLU A 46 32.27 17.50 -92.02
CA GLU A 46 30.93 17.26 -91.47
C GLU A 46 30.97 16.30 -90.28
N ARG A 47 31.61 15.14 -90.42
CA ARG A 47 31.78 14.18 -89.32
C ARG A 47 32.53 14.78 -88.14
N ARG A 48 33.53 15.62 -88.39
CA ARG A 48 34.23 16.33 -87.33
C ARG A 48 33.30 17.30 -86.60
N ARG A 49 32.49 18.09 -87.32
CA ARG A 49 31.49 18.98 -86.72
C ARG A 49 30.47 18.21 -85.89
N GLU A 50 29.95 17.10 -86.41
CA GLU A 50 29.03 16.23 -85.66
C GLU A 50 29.67 15.74 -84.36
N LEU A 51 30.91 15.25 -84.41
CA LEU A 51 31.63 14.79 -83.23
C LEU A 51 31.87 15.92 -82.22
N ASP A 52 32.23 17.11 -82.69
CA ASP A 52 32.42 18.30 -81.84
C ASP A 52 31.09 18.71 -81.17
N GLU A 53 29.96 18.66 -81.89
CA GLU A 53 28.63 18.91 -81.34
C GLU A 53 28.18 17.83 -80.35
N HIS A 54 28.54 16.57 -80.59
CA HIS A 54 28.30 15.47 -79.65
C HIS A 54 29.15 15.65 -78.39
N ALA A 55 30.44 15.98 -78.53
CA ALA A 55 31.33 16.27 -77.41
C ALA A 55 30.79 17.43 -76.56
N ALA A 56 30.42 18.54 -77.18
CA ALA A 56 29.84 19.69 -76.48
C ALA A 56 28.54 19.35 -75.72
N ARG A 57 27.69 18.47 -76.30
CA ARG A 57 26.48 17.97 -75.62
C ARG A 57 26.83 17.10 -74.41
N PHE A 58 27.83 16.23 -74.53
CA PHE A 58 28.27 15.40 -73.41
C PHE A 58 28.86 16.25 -72.29
N ASP A 59 29.72 17.22 -72.61
CA ASP A 59 30.31 18.13 -71.62
C ASP A 59 29.23 18.92 -70.88
N ALA A 60 28.23 19.44 -71.59
CA ALA A 60 27.09 20.12 -70.97
C ALA A 60 26.29 19.19 -70.05
N SER A 61 26.10 17.93 -70.44
CA SER A 61 25.40 16.93 -69.61
C SER A 61 26.20 16.53 -68.37
N ILE A 62 27.52 16.39 -68.50
CA ILE A 62 28.43 16.11 -67.39
C ILE A 62 28.38 17.26 -66.39
N ALA A 63 28.50 18.50 -66.85
CA ALA A 63 28.42 19.68 -66.00
C ALA A 63 27.05 19.82 -65.30
N ASP A 64 25.94 19.40 -65.92
CA ASP A 64 24.64 19.34 -65.25
C ASP A 64 24.56 18.23 -64.19
N LEU A 65 25.08 17.03 -64.49
CA LEU A 65 25.14 15.92 -63.55
C LEU A 65 26.01 16.24 -62.34
N GLU A 66 27.18 16.86 -62.54
CA GLU A 66 28.06 17.31 -61.46
C GLU A 66 27.36 18.33 -60.56
N ARG A 67 26.65 19.30 -61.14
CA ARG A 67 25.85 20.27 -60.37
C ARG A 67 24.75 19.60 -59.55
N ARG A 68 24.04 18.63 -60.12
CA ARG A 68 23.03 17.86 -59.38
C ARG A 68 23.65 17.01 -58.28
N GLU A 69 24.81 16.43 -58.54
CA GLU A 69 25.54 15.64 -57.55
C GLU A 69 25.98 16.52 -56.37
N GLU A 70 26.51 17.71 -56.63
CA GLU A 70 26.83 18.71 -55.60
C GLU A 70 25.61 19.04 -54.72
N LEU A 71 24.47 19.33 -55.35
CA LEU A 71 23.21 19.61 -54.64
C LEU A 71 22.72 18.43 -53.79
N LEU A 72 22.89 17.19 -54.29
CA LEU A 72 22.55 15.98 -53.54
C LEU A 72 23.51 15.76 -52.36
N ARG A 73 24.81 16.05 -52.51
CA ARG A 73 25.77 16.00 -51.41
C ARG A 73 25.44 17.03 -50.33
N ASP A 74 25.11 18.26 -50.72
CA ASP A 74 24.74 19.33 -49.79
C ASP A 74 23.44 19.03 -49.04
N SER A 75 22.41 18.58 -49.75
CA SER A 75 21.14 18.19 -49.14
C SER A 75 21.31 17.01 -48.19
N ARG A 76 22.09 15.99 -48.57
CA ARG A 76 22.44 14.87 -47.68
C ARG A 76 23.16 15.35 -46.44
N ALA A 77 24.19 16.19 -46.58
CA ALA A 77 24.93 16.73 -45.45
C ALA A 77 24.02 17.56 -44.52
N SER A 78 23.06 18.29 -45.07
CA SER A 78 22.05 19.03 -44.31
C SER A 78 21.13 18.11 -43.50
N VAL A 79 20.63 17.04 -44.12
CA VAL A 79 19.79 16.04 -43.45
C VAL A 79 20.58 15.32 -42.36
N GLU A 80 21.82 14.93 -42.61
CA GLU A 80 22.67 14.30 -41.59
C GLU A 80 22.90 15.20 -40.37
N ARG A 81 23.13 16.52 -40.60
CA ARG A 81 23.23 17.49 -39.49
C ARG A 81 21.91 17.62 -38.72
N MET A 82 20.77 17.68 -39.41
CA MET A 82 19.46 17.74 -38.77
C MET A 82 19.20 16.49 -37.93
N LEU A 83 19.49 15.30 -38.46
CA LEU A 83 19.31 14.04 -37.75
C LEU A 83 20.19 13.98 -36.51
N ARG A 84 21.47 14.36 -36.60
CA ARG A 84 22.35 14.41 -35.43
C ARG A 84 21.81 15.34 -34.34
N LEU A 85 21.36 16.53 -34.71
CA LEU A 85 20.77 17.48 -33.75
C LEU A 85 19.49 16.92 -33.12
N ARG A 86 18.61 16.32 -33.92
CA ARG A 86 17.36 15.71 -33.41
C ARG A 86 17.62 14.51 -32.52
N THR A 87 18.63 13.69 -32.82
CA THR A 87 19.04 12.59 -31.97
C THR A 87 19.56 13.10 -30.63
N SER A 88 20.43 14.11 -30.61
CA SER A 88 20.88 14.70 -29.35
C SER A 88 19.75 15.34 -28.54
N ASP A 89 18.79 15.99 -29.20
CA ASP A 89 17.61 16.56 -28.53
C ASP A 89 16.72 15.47 -27.92
N LEU A 90 16.56 14.33 -28.62
CA LEU A 90 15.79 13.20 -28.13
C LEU A 90 16.48 12.52 -26.94
N GLU A 91 17.80 12.31 -27.01
CA GLU A 91 18.60 11.79 -25.91
C GLU A 91 18.50 12.71 -24.68
N ALA A 92 18.59 14.03 -24.85
CA ALA A 92 18.41 14.99 -23.77
C ALA A 92 17.02 14.87 -23.11
N ARG A 93 15.95 14.82 -23.91
CA ARG A 93 14.59 14.66 -23.39
C ARG A 93 14.38 13.31 -22.71
N GLU A 94 14.98 12.25 -23.21
CA GLU A 94 14.94 10.95 -22.56
C GLU A 94 15.59 11.01 -21.18
N THR A 95 16.77 11.65 -21.07
CA THR A 95 17.41 11.84 -19.76
C THR A 95 16.54 12.67 -18.81
N GLU A 96 15.95 13.77 -19.28
CA GLU A 96 15.01 14.57 -18.47
C GLU A 96 13.80 13.75 -18.00
N LEU A 97 13.20 12.93 -18.86
CA LEU A 97 12.08 12.07 -18.49
C LEU A 97 12.48 11.01 -17.46
N THR A 98 13.67 10.41 -17.60
CA THR A 98 14.17 9.44 -16.60
C THR A 98 14.42 10.09 -15.24
N ASP A 99 14.92 11.33 -15.21
CA ASP A 99 15.08 12.10 -13.97
C ASP A 99 13.72 12.44 -13.35
N PHE A 100 12.75 12.89 -14.14
CA PHE A 100 11.40 13.16 -13.64
C PHE A 100 10.72 11.91 -13.07
N LEU A 101 10.89 10.75 -13.70
CA LEU A 101 10.36 9.48 -13.18
C LEU A 101 11.02 9.11 -11.84
N ARG A 102 12.34 9.29 -11.70
CA ARG A 102 13.04 9.08 -10.44
C ARG A 102 12.50 10.01 -9.35
N ASP A 103 12.39 11.30 -9.62
CA ASP A 103 11.90 12.28 -8.65
C ASP A 103 10.45 12.00 -8.24
N PHE A 104 9.61 11.58 -9.18
CA PHE A 104 8.23 11.21 -8.92
C PHE A 104 8.13 9.98 -8.02
N THR A 105 8.87 8.91 -8.33
CA THR A 105 8.90 7.70 -7.51
C THR A 105 9.44 7.96 -6.10
N GLU A 106 10.43 8.85 -5.94
CA GLU A 106 10.91 9.27 -4.62
C GLU A 106 9.79 9.99 -3.84
N ARG A 107 9.07 10.92 -4.47
CA ARG A 107 7.96 11.64 -3.83
C ARG A 107 6.83 10.71 -3.43
N GLU A 108 6.47 9.76 -4.29
CA GLU A 108 5.46 8.74 -3.97
C GLU A 108 5.87 7.89 -2.77
N SER A 109 7.13 7.41 -2.73
CA SER A 109 7.62 6.64 -1.59
C SER A 109 7.56 7.44 -0.27
N ARG A 110 7.94 8.71 -0.31
CA ARG A 110 7.87 9.61 0.85
C ARG A 110 6.43 9.83 1.32
N LEU A 111 5.48 9.98 0.39
CA LEU A 111 4.07 10.12 0.73
C LEU A 111 3.51 8.83 1.34
N ALA A 112 3.85 7.67 0.79
CA ALA A 112 3.45 6.39 1.35
C ALA A 112 3.98 6.20 2.79
N ASP A 113 5.25 6.53 3.04
CA ASP A 113 5.82 6.50 4.38
C ASP A 113 5.06 7.43 5.34
N GLN A 114 4.77 8.66 4.92
CA GLN A 114 3.99 9.62 5.72
C GLN A 114 2.56 9.11 6.01
N GLU A 115 1.90 8.47 5.05
CA GLU A 115 0.58 7.88 5.24
C GLU A 115 0.62 6.74 6.26
N THR A 116 1.62 5.85 6.19
CA THR A 116 1.78 4.78 7.18
C THR A 116 2.05 5.33 8.58
N ASP A 117 2.87 6.38 8.69
CA ASP A 117 3.13 7.07 9.95
C ASP A 117 1.89 7.73 10.54
N LEU A 118 1.07 8.38 9.71
CA LEU A 118 -0.20 8.96 10.15
C LEU A 118 -1.20 7.88 10.58
N ALA A 119 -1.27 6.76 9.86
CA ALA A 119 -2.12 5.63 10.24
C ALA A 119 -1.70 5.05 11.60
N ARG A 120 -0.39 4.91 11.85
CA ARG A 120 0.17 4.50 13.14
C ARG A 120 -0.19 5.49 14.25
N ARG A 121 0.02 6.79 14.04
CA ARG A 121 -0.31 7.81 15.06
C ARG A 121 -1.79 7.84 15.38
N ARG A 122 -2.67 7.65 14.38
CA ARG A 122 -4.12 7.55 14.60
C ARG A 122 -4.49 6.33 15.44
N SER A 123 -3.87 5.18 15.22
CA SER A 123 -4.15 3.98 16.02
C SER A 123 -3.63 4.12 17.46
N GLU A 124 -2.46 4.75 17.65
CA GLU A 124 -1.91 5.09 18.96
C GLU A 124 -2.84 6.04 19.73
N LEU A 125 -3.32 7.11 19.09
CA LEU A 125 -4.27 8.04 19.70
C LEU A 125 -5.58 7.34 20.08
N GLY A 126 -6.13 6.50 19.20
CA GLY A 126 -7.31 5.70 19.50
C GLY A 126 -7.09 4.77 20.71
N ALA A 127 -5.91 4.16 20.85
CA ALA A 127 -5.57 3.35 22.02
C ALA A 127 -5.46 4.19 23.30
N VAL A 128 -4.92 5.41 23.23
CA VAL A 128 -4.85 6.35 24.36
C VAL A 128 -6.25 6.78 24.80
N GLU A 129 -7.14 7.09 23.86
CA GLU A 129 -8.54 7.44 24.15
C GLU A 129 -9.28 6.30 24.86
N LEU A 130 -9.09 5.06 24.41
CA LEU A 130 -9.65 3.88 25.06
C LEU A 130 -9.10 3.68 26.48
N ARG A 131 -7.79 3.89 26.68
CA ARG A 131 -7.16 3.84 28.01
C ARG A 131 -7.70 4.92 28.92
N ARG A 132 -7.84 6.16 28.43
CA ARG A 132 -8.45 7.26 29.19
C ARG A 132 -9.87 6.91 29.62
N ALA A 133 -10.72 6.44 28.71
CA ALA A 133 -12.07 6.02 29.04
C ALA A 133 -12.10 4.88 30.07
N ALA A 134 -11.14 3.95 30.02
CA ALA A 134 -11.01 2.88 31.01
C ALA A 134 -10.59 3.40 32.40
N VAL A 135 -9.67 4.36 32.46
CA VAL A 135 -9.26 5.02 33.71
C VAL A 135 -10.44 5.79 34.31
N GLU A 136 -11.15 6.60 33.52
CA GLU A 136 -12.32 7.34 34.01
C GLU A 136 -13.44 6.40 34.53
N ARG A 137 -13.61 5.20 33.95
CA ARG A 137 -14.54 4.20 34.49
C ARG A 137 -14.07 3.65 35.84
N ARG A 138 -12.77 3.41 36.00
CA ARG A 138 -12.19 2.94 37.26
C ARG A 138 -12.29 4.01 38.35
N GLU A 139 -12.00 5.26 38.03
CA GLU A 139 -12.14 6.39 38.95
C GLU A 139 -13.57 6.50 39.47
N ARG A 140 -14.58 6.52 38.58
CA ARG A 140 -15.99 6.52 39.00
C ARG A 140 -16.35 5.33 39.89
N ALA A 141 -15.80 4.14 39.60
CA ALA A 141 -16.04 2.95 40.42
C ALA A 141 -15.36 3.01 41.79
N VAL A 142 -14.20 3.67 41.89
CA VAL A 142 -13.50 3.92 43.17
C VAL A 142 -14.29 4.94 43.98
N THR A 143 -14.68 6.07 43.40
CA THR A 143 -15.50 7.09 44.08
C THR A 143 -16.79 6.48 44.61
N ALA A 144 -17.50 5.66 43.82
CA ALA A 144 -18.71 4.99 44.27
C ALA A 144 -18.47 3.95 45.39
N ARG A 145 -17.27 3.36 45.49
CA ARG A 145 -16.90 2.48 46.61
C ARG A 145 -16.57 3.28 47.86
N GLU A 146 -15.86 4.40 47.71
CA GLU A 146 -15.55 5.33 48.80
C GLU A 146 -16.83 5.90 49.42
N GLU A 147 -17.79 6.33 48.59
CA GLU A 147 -19.11 6.80 49.06
C GLU A 147 -19.83 5.71 49.88
N ARG A 148 -19.90 4.47 49.38
CA ARG A 148 -20.51 3.35 50.12
C ARG A 148 -19.80 3.03 51.43
N LEU A 149 -18.48 3.08 51.45
CA LEU A 149 -17.70 2.87 52.67
C LEU A 149 -17.96 4.00 53.67
N GLY A 150 -17.98 5.26 53.22
CA GLY A 150 -18.34 6.40 54.06
C GLY A 150 -19.77 6.33 54.61
N GLU A 151 -20.73 5.84 53.82
CA GLU A 151 -22.09 5.55 54.30
C GLU A 151 -22.11 4.45 55.36
N LEU A 152 -21.36 3.36 55.16
CA LEU A 152 -21.25 2.27 56.13
C LEU A 152 -20.54 2.73 57.42
N GLU A 153 -19.47 3.51 57.31
CA GLU A 153 -18.79 4.11 58.46
C GLU A 153 -19.73 5.03 59.24
N SER A 154 -20.49 5.89 58.56
CA SER A 154 -21.49 6.75 59.19
C SER A 154 -22.60 5.94 59.87
N GLN A 155 -23.02 4.82 59.28
CA GLN A 155 -24.00 3.90 59.89
C GLN A 155 -23.44 3.20 61.13
N ILE A 156 -22.17 2.77 61.09
CA ILE A 156 -21.48 2.17 62.23
C ILE A 156 -21.28 3.20 63.35
N GLU A 157 -20.96 4.45 63.03
CA GLU A 157 -20.80 5.52 64.03
C GLU A 157 -22.16 5.91 64.65
N ALA A 158 -23.20 6.02 63.83
CA ALA A 158 -24.56 6.32 64.30
C ALA A 158 -25.19 5.16 65.09
N ASN A 159 -24.82 3.93 64.75
CA ASN A 159 -25.32 2.71 65.37
C ASN A 159 -24.11 1.84 65.75
N PRO A 160 -23.34 2.25 66.77
CA PRO A 160 -22.16 1.51 67.20
C PRO A 160 -22.61 0.07 67.44
N PRO A 161 -21.91 -0.93 66.89
CA PRO A 161 -22.24 -2.31 67.17
C PRO A 161 -22.23 -2.41 68.68
N THR A 162 -23.40 -2.64 69.27
CA THR A 162 -23.49 -2.99 70.68
C THR A 162 -22.53 -4.16 70.82
N PRO A 163 -21.50 -4.08 71.70
CA PRO A 163 -20.82 -5.30 72.09
C PRO A 163 -21.97 -6.22 72.49
N SER A 164 -22.03 -7.41 71.89
CA SER A 164 -23.02 -8.42 72.21
C SER A 164 -22.94 -8.70 73.71
N SER A 165 -23.64 -7.88 74.48
CA SER A 165 -23.77 -7.91 75.92
C SER A 165 -24.85 -8.95 76.17
N ASP A 166 -24.39 -10.10 76.66
CA ASP A 166 -25.15 -11.02 77.49
C ASP A 166 -26.59 -11.28 77.04
N GLN A 167 -26.75 -11.98 75.92
CA GLN A 167 -27.85 -12.94 75.90
C GLN A 167 -27.44 -14.10 76.82
N PRO A 168 -28.22 -14.43 77.87
CA PRO A 168 -27.94 -15.63 78.64
C PRO A 168 -27.93 -16.79 77.66
N VAL A 169 -26.79 -17.45 77.57
CA VAL A 169 -26.59 -18.59 76.68
C VAL A 169 -27.52 -19.70 77.17
N VAL A 170 -28.72 -19.78 76.58
CA VAL A 170 -29.71 -20.77 76.98
C VAL A 170 -29.19 -22.13 76.54
N ALA A 171 -28.93 -23.01 77.51
CA ALA A 171 -28.53 -24.39 77.25
C ALA A 171 -29.57 -25.07 76.34
N GLN A 172 -29.12 -25.59 75.21
CA GLN A 172 -29.98 -26.28 74.24
C GLN A 172 -29.77 -27.79 74.35
N SER A 173 -30.83 -28.56 74.19
CA SER A 173 -30.72 -30.02 74.12
C SER A 173 -30.03 -30.43 72.82
N VAL A 174 -28.82 -30.95 72.94
CA VAL A 174 -27.98 -31.39 71.82
C VAL A 174 -27.89 -32.92 71.84
N GLN A 175 -27.85 -33.53 70.65
CA GLN A 175 -27.70 -34.98 70.46
C GLN A 175 -26.45 -35.34 69.66
N LEU A 176 -25.84 -34.36 69.00
CA LEU A 176 -24.67 -34.56 68.16
C LEU A 176 -23.56 -33.60 68.58
N ALA A 177 -22.33 -34.08 68.64
CA ALA A 177 -21.14 -33.28 68.83
C ALA A 177 -20.29 -33.31 67.56
N PHE A 178 -20.04 -32.14 66.98
CA PHE A 178 -19.10 -31.97 65.87
C PHE A 178 -17.72 -31.71 66.45
N VAL A 179 -16.83 -32.71 66.31
CA VAL A 179 -15.50 -32.69 66.88
C VAL A 179 -14.49 -32.26 65.80
N PRO A 180 -13.74 -31.17 66.00
CA PRO A 180 -12.67 -30.78 65.08
C PRO A 180 -11.45 -31.70 65.27
N GLY A 181 -10.95 -32.27 64.18
CA GLY A 181 -9.79 -33.15 64.12
C GLY A 181 -9.13 -33.11 62.75
N PHE A 182 -8.16 -34.01 62.51
CA PHE A 182 -7.57 -34.20 61.17
C PHE A 182 -8.64 -34.53 60.12
N ASP A 183 -9.66 -35.28 60.54
CA ASP A 183 -10.92 -35.44 59.82
C ASP A 183 -12.06 -34.93 60.71
N TYR A 184 -13.01 -34.21 60.12
CA TYR A 184 -14.21 -33.78 60.83
C TYR A 184 -15.09 -34.99 61.13
N ARG A 185 -15.48 -35.17 62.39
CA ARG A 185 -16.36 -36.27 62.81
C ARG A 185 -17.54 -35.79 63.62
N LEU A 186 -18.67 -36.49 63.46
CA LEU A 186 -19.89 -36.30 64.23
C LEU A 186 -20.03 -37.48 65.20
N VAL A 187 -20.09 -37.17 66.49
CA VAL A 187 -20.26 -38.14 67.57
C VAL A 187 -21.65 -37.95 68.14
N GLU A 188 -22.43 -39.03 68.25
CA GLU A 188 -23.71 -38.99 68.93
C GLU A 188 -23.47 -39.01 70.44
N ILE A 189 -24.10 -38.07 71.15
CA ILE A 189 -23.98 -37.90 72.59
C ILE A 189 -25.34 -38.10 73.24
N ASP A 190 -25.35 -38.53 74.49
CA ASP A 190 -26.57 -38.56 75.29
C ASP A 190 -27.18 -37.16 75.35
N ARG A 191 -28.50 -37.07 75.25
CA ARG A 191 -29.25 -35.81 75.23
C ARG A 191 -28.85 -34.94 76.42
N SER A 192 -28.02 -33.94 76.14
CA SER A 192 -27.44 -33.05 77.14
C SER A 192 -27.81 -31.62 76.82
N ASN A 193 -28.20 -30.86 77.85
CA ASN A 193 -28.42 -29.42 77.70
C ASN A 193 -27.06 -28.74 77.77
N LEU A 194 -26.55 -28.34 76.60
CA LEU A 194 -25.25 -27.69 76.47
C LEU A 194 -25.43 -26.23 76.05
N ALA A 195 -24.73 -25.35 76.73
CA ALA A 195 -24.55 -23.94 76.39
C ALA A 195 -23.18 -23.74 75.71
N PRO A 196 -23.05 -22.82 74.75
CA PRO A 196 -21.75 -22.26 74.38
C PRO A 196 -20.91 -21.90 75.61
N GLY A 197 -19.69 -22.43 75.69
CA GLY A 197 -18.79 -22.30 76.83
C GLY A 197 -18.74 -23.54 77.74
N ASP A 198 -19.72 -24.45 77.67
CA ASP A 198 -19.69 -25.68 78.46
C ASP A 198 -18.55 -26.60 78.03
N ALA A 199 -17.89 -27.20 79.01
CA ALA A 199 -16.89 -28.24 78.80
C ALA A 199 -17.59 -29.60 78.59
N LEU A 200 -17.21 -30.29 77.52
CA LEU A 200 -17.67 -31.63 77.19
C LEU A 200 -16.46 -32.54 76.97
N GLU A 201 -16.36 -33.58 77.77
CA GLU A 201 -15.32 -34.60 77.60
C GLU A 201 -15.79 -35.67 76.62
N LEU A 202 -15.07 -35.85 75.51
CA LEU A 202 -15.34 -36.88 74.52
C LEU A 202 -14.07 -37.68 74.26
N GLU A 203 -14.17 -39.00 74.45
CA GLU A 203 -13.07 -39.95 74.23
C GLU A 203 -11.77 -39.57 74.98
N GLY A 204 -11.91 -39.03 76.20
CA GLY A 204 -10.79 -38.65 77.07
C GLY A 204 -10.10 -37.33 76.71
N ALA A 205 -10.71 -36.50 75.86
CA ALA A 205 -10.25 -35.14 75.57
C ALA A 205 -11.33 -34.11 75.89
N GLU A 206 -10.92 -32.98 76.47
CA GLU A 206 -11.80 -31.89 76.86
C GLU A 206 -12.03 -30.92 75.69
N TYR A 207 -13.30 -30.66 75.40
CA TYR A 207 -13.72 -29.73 74.37
C TYR A 207 -14.64 -28.67 74.95
N ILE A 208 -14.58 -27.47 74.39
CA ILE A 208 -15.49 -26.38 74.73
C ILE A 208 -16.52 -26.24 73.61
N VAL A 209 -17.79 -26.13 73.96
CA VAL A 209 -18.86 -25.86 73.00
C VAL A 209 -18.70 -24.43 72.49
N ALA A 210 -18.31 -24.25 71.22
CA ALA A 210 -18.21 -22.92 70.61
C ALA A 210 -19.59 -22.37 70.22
N ARG A 211 -20.49 -23.23 69.72
CA ARG A 211 -21.88 -22.89 69.41
C ARG A 211 -22.75 -24.12 69.30
N THR A 212 -24.06 -23.96 69.46
CA THR A 212 -25.06 -24.99 69.14
C THR A 212 -25.86 -24.58 67.90
N GLY A 213 -26.14 -25.53 67.01
CA GLY A 213 -26.83 -25.26 65.74
C GLY A 213 -27.50 -26.50 65.14
N PRO A 214 -28.06 -26.41 63.92
CA PRO A 214 -28.53 -27.59 63.19
C PRO A 214 -27.36 -28.51 62.82
N SER A 215 -27.66 -29.79 62.65
CA SER A 215 -26.70 -30.78 62.14
C SER A 215 -26.18 -30.35 60.75
N PRO A 216 -24.88 -30.52 60.47
CA PRO A 216 -24.32 -30.27 59.14
C PRO A 216 -24.68 -31.35 58.12
N LEU A 217 -25.33 -32.45 58.54
CA LEU A 217 -25.80 -33.51 57.63
C LEU A 217 -27.13 -33.12 56.98
N PRO A 218 -27.25 -33.26 55.64
CA PRO A 218 -28.53 -33.06 54.96
C PRO A 218 -29.57 -34.06 55.52
N GLU A 219 -30.80 -33.58 55.74
CA GLU A 219 -31.95 -34.33 56.30
C GLU A 219 -31.91 -34.64 57.81
N ASP A 220 -30.80 -34.39 58.51
CA ASP A 220 -30.75 -34.58 59.97
C ASP A 220 -31.27 -33.32 60.71
N ARG A 221 -32.38 -33.49 61.43
CA ARG A 221 -33.03 -32.42 62.21
C ARG A 221 -32.50 -32.31 63.65
N ARG A 222 -31.56 -33.17 64.05
CA ARG A 222 -30.96 -33.13 65.39
C ARG A 222 -30.13 -31.87 65.58
N ARG A 223 -30.08 -31.39 66.82
CA ARG A 223 -29.22 -30.26 67.25
C ARG A 223 -27.80 -30.78 67.44
N CYS A 224 -26.83 -30.01 66.94
CA CYS A 224 -25.42 -30.31 67.00
C CYS A 224 -24.64 -29.22 67.77
N ALA A 225 -23.79 -29.63 68.71
CA ALA A 225 -22.79 -28.77 69.35
C ALA A 225 -21.53 -28.77 68.51
N TYR A 226 -21.07 -27.59 68.12
CA TYR A 226 -19.81 -27.38 67.43
C TYR A 226 -18.73 -27.17 68.48
N LEU A 227 -17.83 -28.13 68.59
CA LEU A 227 -16.79 -28.14 69.59
C LEU A 227 -15.52 -27.48 69.08
N VAL A 228 -14.76 -26.90 70.00
CA VAL A 228 -13.38 -26.45 69.79
C VAL A 228 -12.55 -27.10 70.89
N ARG A 229 -11.30 -27.46 70.59
CA ARG A 229 -10.39 -27.99 71.62
C ARG A 229 -10.20 -26.91 72.68
N GLY A 230 -10.59 -27.21 73.91
CA GLY A 230 -10.32 -26.32 75.03
C GLY A 230 -8.82 -26.22 75.25
N THR A 231 -8.31 -25.02 75.48
CA THR A 231 -6.97 -24.87 76.04
C THR A 231 -6.99 -25.50 77.43
N PRO A 232 -6.10 -26.47 77.75
CA PRO A 232 -6.08 -27.08 79.07
C PRO A 232 -5.67 -26.02 80.09
N GLY A 233 -6.62 -25.57 80.92
CA GLY A 233 -6.37 -24.73 82.08
C GLY A 233 -6.71 -23.25 81.90
N ASP A 234 -7.99 -22.91 82.08
CA ASP A 234 -8.36 -21.71 82.84
C ASP A 234 -9.64 -22.03 83.64
N SER A 235 -9.49 -22.97 84.57
CA SER A 235 -10.36 -23.04 85.72
C SER A 235 -10.13 -21.77 86.55
N SER A 236 -11.01 -20.79 86.42
CA SER A 236 -11.14 -19.71 87.40
C SER A 236 -12.03 -20.20 88.55
N PRO A 237 -11.51 -20.38 89.78
CA PRO A 237 -12.35 -20.40 90.96
C PRO A 237 -12.37 -19.01 91.62
N GLY A 238 -13.57 -18.51 91.85
CA GLY A 238 -13.92 -17.98 93.17
C GLY A 238 -13.63 -16.50 93.45
N SER A 239 -14.72 -15.75 93.45
CA SER A 239 -14.96 -14.55 94.24
C SER A 239 -14.35 -14.58 95.65
N SER A 240 -13.85 -13.43 96.08
CA SER A 240 -14.10 -12.85 97.41
C SER A 240 -14.10 -11.32 97.28
#